data_AF-A0A8H8MFE4-F1
#
_entry.id   AF-A0A8H8MFE4-F1
#
_cell.length_a   1.000
_cell.length_b   1.000
_cell.length_c   1.000
_cell.angle_alpha   90.00
_cell.angle_beta   90.00
_cell.angle_gamma   90.00
#
_symmetry.space_group_name_H-M   'P 1'
#
loop_
_entity.id
_entity.type
_entity.pdbx_description
1 polymer ?
#
loop_
_entity_poly.entity_id
_entity_poly.type
_entity_poly.pdbx_seq_one_letter_code
_entity_poly.pdbx_strand_id
1 'polypeptide(L)'
;MPTPSSLPPPKKRKLSSSDDTVKRIEYLESSLAQSLLGGGSLNAFVDLLELARSTTDAAVLHKIIYALYRSTVSIAASPKIDSSKCRTEESKLVRTWLLDRVNEYIDLLCGLMADEEKGLRSAALQIHMSTLKHLSSAFSSASNTPQIYSVHFRKIVRALVEADVRDTFVDTWLSSYDDIRWFFLRDATSLLRTDGDKISVTVAENLLSFLERLKTMPTEVGELNAFWVPEFGTKPPKPTRGSKQLDDDQGEAIPVDEDDWRTFFDDGGEVPPKSSKSNAPRVHTLSTHQSLYSLASHRAQFSACWMALLPHIASSGPLATRALSVMHRGVMPHMDKPVRLMDWVGGCVDFGGSIGLLALNALFVLIKDYNLQVPSL
;
A
#
# COMPACT_ATOMS: atom_id res chain seq x y z
N MET A 1 11.16 23.03 -2.88
CA MET A 1 12.50 22.59 -3.34
C MET A 1 12.35 22.12 -4.78
N PRO A 2 13.27 22.43 -5.71
CA PRO A 2 13.28 21.77 -7.01
C PRO A 2 13.41 20.26 -6.80
N THR A 3 12.56 19.47 -7.46
CA THR A 3 12.63 18.01 -7.48
C THR A 3 13.98 17.59 -8.06
N PRO A 4 14.68 16.58 -7.52
CA PRO A 4 15.97 16.18 -8.07
C PRO A 4 15.80 15.32 -9.33
N SER A 5 16.59 15.59 -10.38
CA SER A 5 16.73 14.67 -11.51
C SER A 5 17.37 13.35 -11.07
N SER A 6 16.79 12.22 -11.49
CA SER A 6 17.34 10.88 -11.28
C SER A 6 18.41 10.51 -12.31
N LEU A 7 18.59 11.33 -13.34
CA LEU A 7 19.59 11.13 -14.38
C LEU A 7 20.96 11.65 -13.91
N PRO A 8 22.07 10.94 -14.20
CA PRO A 8 23.41 11.45 -13.94
C PRO A 8 23.68 12.75 -14.71
N PRO A 9 24.61 13.60 -14.23
CA PRO A 9 24.92 14.86 -14.88
C PRO A 9 25.40 14.65 -16.32
N PRO A 10 24.96 15.48 -17.28
CA PRO A 10 25.24 15.27 -18.69
C PRO A 10 26.74 15.42 -18.99
N LYS A 11 27.35 14.39 -19.57
CA LYS A 11 28.66 14.49 -20.23
C LYS A 11 28.44 14.90 -21.70
N LYS A 12 29.30 15.78 -22.26
CA LYS A 12 29.23 16.24 -23.66
C LYS A 12 29.02 15.05 -24.62
N ARG A 13 27.89 15.01 -25.34
CA ARG A 13 27.44 13.82 -26.09
C ARG A 13 27.65 13.96 -27.60
N LYS A 14 28.12 12.89 -28.26
CA LYS A 14 28.12 12.69 -29.72
C LYS A 14 26.78 12.10 -30.16
N LEU A 15 26.19 12.63 -31.24
CA LEU A 15 24.83 12.33 -31.71
C LEU A 15 24.58 10.88 -32.21
N SER A 16 25.62 10.07 -32.46
CA SER A 16 25.47 8.74 -33.09
C SER A 16 25.15 7.57 -32.14
N SER A 17 25.09 7.78 -30.82
CA SER A 17 25.06 6.66 -29.84
C SER A 17 23.68 6.08 -29.50
N SER A 18 22.58 6.75 -29.87
CA SER A 18 21.24 6.39 -29.36
C SER A 18 20.71 5.10 -29.99
N ASP A 19 20.88 4.92 -31.30
CA ASP A 19 20.39 3.75 -32.04
C ASP A 19 21.08 2.44 -31.60
N ASP A 20 22.39 2.50 -31.37
CA ASP A 20 23.16 1.36 -30.85
C ASP A 20 22.73 0.99 -29.42
N THR A 21 22.35 1.97 -28.62
CA THR A 21 21.85 1.73 -27.25
C THR A 21 20.49 1.02 -27.29
N VAL A 22 19.61 1.40 -28.21
CA VAL A 22 18.30 0.74 -28.39
C VAL A 22 18.48 -0.72 -28.81
N LYS A 23 19.34 -0.99 -29.80
CA LYS A 23 19.67 -2.37 -30.21
C LYS A 23 20.26 -3.19 -29.07
N ARG A 24 21.09 -2.56 -28.21
CA ARG A 24 21.63 -3.22 -27.02
C ARG A 24 20.53 -3.60 -26.02
N ILE A 25 19.56 -2.73 -25.78
CA ILE A 25 18.41 -3.01 -24.89
C ILE A 25 17.62 -4.21 -25.42
N GLU A 26 17.28 -4.21 -26.72
CA GLU A 26 16.54 -5.29 -27.37
C GLU A 26 17.29 -6.63 -27.31
N TYR A 27 18.60 -6.60 -27.53
CA TYR A 27 19.46 -7.78 -27.40
C TYR A 27 19.46 -8.34 -25.98
N LEU A 28 19.62 -7.48 -24.97
CA LEU A 28 19.64 -7.90 -23.56
C LEU A 28 18.30 -8.51 -23.13
N GLU A 29 17.18 -7.89 -23.53
CA GLU A 29 15.85 -8.40 -23.26
C GLU A 29 15.62 -9.78 -23.91
N SER A 30 15.97 -9.90 -25.19
CA SER A 30 15.83 -11.17 -25.92
C SER A 30 16.70 -12.28 -25.33
N SER A 31 17.94 -11.94 -24.95
CA SER A 31 18.88 -12.86 -24.31
C SER A 31 18.34 -13.35 -22.96
N LEU A 32 17.79 -12.45 -22.15
CA LEU A 32 17.18 -12.83 -20.87
C LEU A 32 15.97 -13.76 -21.07
N ALA A 33 15.09 -13.45 -22.01
CA ALA A 33 13.92 -14.27 -22.32
C ALA A 33 14.33 -15.69 -22.74
N GLN A 34 15.37 -15.83 -23.56
CA GLN A 34 15.93 -17.12 -23.95
C GLN A 34 16.53 -17.87 -22.75
N SER A 35 17.33 -17.21 -21.91
CA SER A 35 17.93 -17.80 -20.71
C SER A 35 16.89 -18.27 -19.68
N LEU A 36 15.74 -17.59 -19.58
CA LEU A 36 14.65 -18.01 -18.69
C LEU A 36 13.98 -19.31 -19.16
N LEU A 37 13.93 -19.55 -20.47
CA LEU A 37 13.31 -20.75 -21.07
C LEU A 37 14.29 -21.92 -21.19
N GLY A 38 15.46 -21.69 -21.79
CA GLY A 38 16.43 -22.73 -22.13
C GLY A 38 17.52 -22.96 -21.09
N GLY A 39 17.54 -22.16 -20.02
CA GLY A 39 18.69 -22.08 -19.12
C GLY A 39 19.82 -21.23 -19.73
N GLY A 40 20.61 -20.58 -18.88
CA GLY A 40 21.65 -19.66 -19.32
C GLY A 40 21.92 -18.56 -18.30
N SER A 41 22.74 -17.59 -18.69
CA SER A 41 23.07 -16.45 -17.85
C SER A 41 21.87 -15.51 -17.72
N LEU A 42 21.53 -15.15 -16.47
CA LEU A 42 20.48 -14.19 -16.14
C LEU A 42 21.05 -12.76 -15.95
N ASN A 43 22.35 -12.58 -16.18
CA ASN A 43 23.05 -11.30 -15.98
C ASN A 43 22.53 -10.19 -16.91
N ALA A 44 21.86 -10.54 -18.02
CA ALA A 44 21.25 -9.55 -18.90
C ALA A 44 20.25 -8.62 -18.18
N PHE A 45 19.61 -9.07 -17.10
CA PHE A 45 18.77 -8.21 -16.26
C PHE A 45 19.60 -7.19 -15.47
N VAL A 46 20.77 -7.61 -14.97
CA VAL A 46 21.72 -6.73 -14.26
C VAL A 46 22.30 -5.69 -15.21
N ASP A 47 22.68 -6.12 -16.42
CA ASP A 47 23.17 -5.22 -17.46
C ASP A 47 22.12 -4.15 -17.81
N LEU A 48 20.82 -4.52 -17.87
CA LEU A 48 19.74 -3.56 -18.08
C LEU A 48 19.59 -2.58 -16.91
N LEU A 49 19.73 -3.04 -15.66
CA LEU A 49 19.73 -2.16 -14.48
C LEU A 49 20.91 -1.19 -14.49
N GLU A 50 22.10 -1.65 -14.86
CA GLU A 50 23.30 -0.80 -14.96
C GLU A 50 23.16 0.24 -16.09
N LEU A 51 22.59 -0.14 -17.22
CA LEU A 51 22.23 0.81 -18.29
C LEU A 51 21.23 1.86 -17.79
N ALA A 52 20.23 1.47 -16.99
CA ALA A 52 19.27 2.40 -16.42
C ALA A 52 19.92 3.40 -15.46
N ARG A 53 20.89 2.95 -14.65
CA ARG A 53 21.61 3.81 -13.69
C ARG A 53 22.65 4.74 -14.35
N SER A 54 23.14 4.37 -15.54
CA SER A 54 24.20 5.11 -16.22
C SER A 54 23.70 6.05 -17.32
N THR A 55 22.49 5.86 -17.83
CA THR A 55 21.94 6.72 -18.88
C THR A 55 21.63 8.12 -18.36
N THR A 56 22.01 9.14 -19.12
CA THR A 56 21.69 10.55 -18.86
C THR A 56 20.52 11.06 -19.71
N ASP A 57 19.92 10.18 -20.52
CA ASP A 57 18.87 10.50 -21.48
C ASP A 57 17.54 9.92 -21.02
N ALA A 58 16.58 10.80 -20.72
CA ALA A 58 15.24 10.43 -20.26
C ALA A 58 14.51 9.52 -21.27
N ALA A 59 14.66 9.76 -22.58
CA ALA A 59 13.98 8.95 -23.59
C ALA A 59 14.57 7.52 -23.66
N VAL A 60 15.88 7.40 -23.48
CA VAL A 60 16.56 6.10 -23.39
C VAL A 60 16.18 5.41 -22.08
N LEU A 61 16.19 6.13 -20.94
CA LEU A 61 15.76 5.59 -19.65
C LEU A 61 14.33 5.04 -19.72
N HIS A 62 13.43 5.78 -20.35
CA HIS A 62 12.06 5.34 -20.58
C HIS A 62 12.02 4.01 -21.34
N LYS A 63 12.83 3.82 -22.40
CA LYS A 63 12.91 2.52 -23.09
C LYS A 63 13.45 1.41 -22.19
N ILE A 64 14.47 1.70 -21.38
CA ILE A 64 15.08 0.71 -20.48
C ILE A 64 14.10 0.26 -19.40
N ILE A 65 13.38 1.18 -18.74
CA ILE A 65 12.42 0.81 -17.69
C ILE A 65 11.27 -0.05 -18.24
N TYR A 66 10.85 0.14 -19.49
CA TYR A 66 9.84 -0.73 -20.13
C TYR A 66 10.40 -2.08 -20.58
N ALA A 67 11.69 -2.17 -20.93
CA ALA A 67 12.37 -3.45 -21.17
C ALA A 67 12.54 -4.24 -19.86
N LEU A 68 12.92 -3.57 -18.77
CA LEU A 68 12.96 -4.14 -17.42
C LEU A 68 11.58 -4.61 -16.97
N TYR A 69 10.52 -3.83 -17.22
CA TYR A 69 9.15 -4.23 -16.94
C TYR A 69 8.78 -5.56 -17.63
N ARG A 70 8.96 -5.64 -18.95
CA ARG A 70 8.68 -6.86 -19.74
C ARG A 70 9.53 -8.05 -19.27
N SER A 71 10.78 -7.78 -18.90
CA SER A 71 11.67 -8.77 -18.30
C SER A 71 11.15 -9.26 -16.94
N THR A 72 10.69 -8.37 -16.06
CA THR A 72 10.10 -8.72 -14.77
C THR A 72 8.81 -9.51 -14.92
N VAL A 73 7.96 -9.18 -15.90
CA VAL A 73 6.76 -9.97 -16.23
C VAL A 73 7.16 -11.39 -16.66
N SER A 74 8.18 -11.52 -17.51
CA SER A 74 8.71 -12.82 -17.93
C SER A 74 9.31 -13.62 -16.77
N ILE A 75 10.01 -12.94 -15.85
CA ILE A 75 10.52 -13.54 -14.61
C ILE A 75 9.37 -14.01 -13.72
N ALA A 76 8.33 -13.20 -13.53
CA ALA A 76 7.15 -13.54 -12.73
C ALA A 76 6.41 -14.77 -13.27
N ALA A 77 6.34 -14.92 -14.60
CA ALA A 77 5.76 -16.10 -15.24
C ALA A 77 6.67 -17.34 -15.23
N SER A 78 7.94 -17.20 -14.83
CA SER A 78 8.92 -18.28 -14.85
C SER A 78 8.75 -19.22 -13.64
N PRO A 79 8.95 -20.54 -13.80
CA PRO A 79 9.00 -21.48 -12.68
C PRO A 79 10.14 -21.16 -11.69
N LYS A 80 11.10 -20.29 -12.06
CA LYS A 80 12.19 -19.86 -11.19
C LYS A 80 11.74 -18.92 -10.05
N ILE A 81 10.55 -18.33 -10.13
CA ILE A 81 9.96 -17.51 -9.04
C ILE A 81 9.06 -18.35 -8.13
N ASP A 82 8.45 -19.41 -8.66
CA ASP A 82 7.54 -20.29 -7.93
C ASP A 82 8.31 -21.13 -6.89
N SER A 83 8.09 -20.83 -5.60
CA SER A 83 8.72 -21.52 -4.49
C SER A 83 8.42 -23.02 -4.48
N SER A 84 7.27 -23.47 -4.99
CA SER A 84 6.90 -24.88 -5.07
C SER A 84 7.73 -25.67 -6.10
N LYS A 85 8.31 -24.96 -7.08
CA LYS A 85 9.16 -25.51 -8.14
C LYS A 85 10.66 -25.41 -7.82
N CYS A 86 11.07 -24.49 -6.96
CA CYS A 86 12.45 -24.33 -6.47
C CYS A 86 12.79 -25.30 -5.32
N ARG A 87 13.02 -26.58 -5.65
CA ARG A 87 13.27 -27.64 -4.65
C ARG A 87 14.73 -27.79 -4.22
N THR A 88 15.69 -27.51 -5.11
CA THR A 88 17.13 -27.63 -4.81
C THR A 88 17.68 -26.34 -4.22
N GLU A 89 18.77 -26.42 -3.45
CA GLU A 89 19.41 -25.23 -2.87
C GLU A 89 19.88 -24.25 -3.95
N GLU A 90 20.40 -24.73 -5.08
CA GLU A 90 20.79 -23.88 -6.21
C GLU A 90 19.59 -23.15 -6.80
N SER A 91 18.44 -23.85 -6.95
CA SER A 91 17.22 -23.23 -7.48
C SER A 91 16.63 -22.19 -6.52
N LYS A 92 16.77 -22.38 -5.21
CA LYS A 92 16.38 -21.40 -4.19
C LYS A 92 17.30 -20.18 -4.21
N LEU A 93 18.62 -20.38 -4.33
CA LEU A 93 19.59 -19.30 -4.47
C LEU A 93 19.33 -18.45 -5.72
N VAL A 94 19.06 -19.09 -6.86
CA VAL A 94 18.69 -18.39 -8.10
C VAL A 94 17.40 -17.59 -7.94
N ARG A 95 16.39 -18.16 -7.26
CA ARG A 95 15.14 -17.47 -6.97
C ARG A 95 15.36 -16.23 -6.10
N THR A 96 16.09 -16.36 -5.01
CA THR A 96 16.41 -15.24 -4.10
C THR A 96 17.17 -14.16 -4.86
N TRP A 97 18.20 -14.53 -5.61
CA TRP A 97 18.98 -13.61 -6.43
C TRP A 97 18.11 -12.88 -7.46
N LEU A 98 17.18 -13.56 -8.14
CA LEU A 98 16.25 -12.94 -9.08
C LEU A 98 15.33 -11.93 -8.39
N LEU A 99 14.79 -12.28 -7.23
CA LEU A 99 13.94 -11.38 -6.44
C LEU A 99 14.71 -10.15 -5.97
N ASP A 100 15.99 -10.28 -5.60
CA ASP A 100 16.84 -9.16 -5.24
C ASP A 100 17.03 -8.19 -6.43
N ARG A 101 17.25 -8.73 -7.63
CA ARG A 101 17.35 -7.89 -8.85
C ARG A 101 16.02 -7.21 -9.19
N VAL A 102 14.89 -7.92 -9.06
CA VAL A 102 13.55 -7.30 -9.23
C VAL A 102 13.34 -6.22 -8.17
N ASN A 103 13.81 -6.42 -6.95
CA ASN A 103 13.71 -5.43 -5.89
C ASN A 103 14.57 -4.17 -6.17
N GLU A 104 15.75 -4.33 -6.76
CA GLU A 104 16.56 -3.20 -7.25
C GLU A 104 15.87 -2.41 -8.36
N TYR A 105 15.14 -3.10 -9.24
CA TYR A 105 14.32 -2.44 -10.25
C TYR A 105 13.14 -1.67 -9.62
N ILE A 106 12.48 -2.26 -8.62
CA ILE A 106 11.43 -1.59 -7.86
C ILE A 106 11.97 -0.32 -7.18
N ASP A 107 13.17 -0.38 -6.59
CA ASP A 107 13.79 0.79 -5.95
C ASP A 107 14.14 1.89 -6.96
N LEU A 108 14.62 1.52 -8.14
CA LEU A 108 14.81 2.47 -9.24
C LEU A 108 13.50 3.19 -9.58
N LEU A 109 12.40 2.44 -9.76
CA LEU A 109 11.10 3.02 -10.08
C LEU A 109 10.58 3.95 -8.96
N CYS A 110 10.80 3.59 -7.69
CA CYS A 110 10.43 4.45 -6.55
C CYS A 110 11.13 5.81 -6.65
N GLY A 111 12.42 5.84 -6.99
CA GLY A 111 13.14 7.08 -7.22
C GLY A 111 12.57 7.89 -8.39
N LEU A 112 12.23 7.20 -9.50
CA LEU A 112 11.66 7.84 -10.68
C LEU A 112 10.27 8.46 -10.46
N MET A 113 9.53 8.04 -9.44
CA MET A 113 8.26 8.70 -9.09
C MET A 113 8.45 10.15 -8.64
N ALA A 114 9.63 10.52 -8.14
CA ALA A 114 9.98 11.86 -7.71
C ALA A 114 10.80 12.67 -8.74
N ASP A 115 10.99 12.13 -9.95
CA ASP A 115 11.82 12.75 -10.99
C ASP A 115 11.27 14.10 -11.50
N GLU A 116 12.14 14.95 -12.02
CA GLU A 116 11.74 16.20 -12.67
C GLU A 116 10.91 15.96 -13.96
N GLU A 117 11.18 14.86 -14.67
CA GLU A 117 10.54 14.53 -15.94
C GLU A 117 9.18 13.86 -15.70
N LYS A 118 8.11 14.55 -16.12
CA LYS A 118 6.73 14.09 -15.91
C LYS A 118 6.44 12.74 -16.57
N GLY A 119 7.02 12.46 -17.74
CA GLY A 119 6.90 11.19 -18.45
C GLY A 119 7.43 10.02 -17.63
N LEU A 120 8.65 10.14 -17.09
CA LEU A 120 9.27 9.15 -16.20
C LEU A 120 8.45 8.94 -14.94
N ARG A 121 7.99 10.00 -14.27
CA ARG A 121 7.12 9.88 -13.08
C ARG A 121 5.85 9.08 -13.38
N SER A 122 5.18 9.44 -14.47
CA SER A 122 3.92 8.81 -14.88
C SER A 122 4.12 7.35 -15.27
N ALA A 123 5.17 7.07 -16.05
CA ALA A 123 5.55 5.73 -16.44
C ALA A 123 5.93 4.87 -15.22
N ALA A 124 6.70 5.41 -14.27
CA ALA A 124 7.12 4.70 -13.06
C ALA A 124 5.91 4.22 -12.25
N LEU A 125 4.93 5.09 -11.99
CA LEU A 125 3.71 4.71 -11.27
C LEU A 125 2.90 3.64 -12.02
N GLN A 126 2.71 3.80 -13.34
CA GLN A 126 1.97 2.81 -14.14
C GLN A 126 2.66 1.45 -14.15
N ILE A 127 3.99 1.45 -14.33
CA ILE A 127 4.82 0.24 -14.29
C ILE A 127 4.78 -0.40 -12.90
N HIS A 128 4.85 0.37 -11.81
CA HIS A 128 4.72 -0.14 -10.45
C HIS A 128 3.42 -0.93 -10.28
N MET A 129 2.28 -0.32 -10.63
CA MET A 129 0.97 -0.92 -10.45
C MET A 129 0.76 -2.15 -11.34
N SER A 130 1.31 -2.14 -12.57
CA SER A 130 1.27 -3.30 -13.46
C SER A 130 2.17 -4.43 -12.97
N THR A 131 3.41 -4.13 -12.57
CA THR A 131 4.38 -5.10 -12.06
C THR A 131 3.87 -5.75 -10.78
N LEU A 132 3.30 -4.96 -9.88
CA LEU A 132 2.67 -5.43 -8.66
C LEU A 132 1.59 -6.48 -8.96
N LYS A 133 0.76 -6.26 -9.98
CA LYS A 133 -0.29 -7.20 -10.39
C LYS A 133 0.32 -8.54 -10.83
N HIS A 134 1.30 -8.52 -11.74
CA HIS A 134 1.94 -9.74 -12.24
C HIS A 134 2.66 -10.52 -11.14
N LEU A 135 3.39 -9.84 -10.26
CA LEU A 135 4.05 -10.48 -9.12
C LEU A 135 3.01 -11.05 -8.14
N SER A 136 1.97 -10.28 -7.79
CA SER A 136 0.92 -10.76 -6.89
C SER A 136 0.23 -12.03 -7.42
N SER A 137 -0.07 -12.09 -8.71
CA SER A 137 -0.61 -13.29 -9.36
C SER A 137 0.37 -14.47 -9.33
N ALA A 138 1.64 -14.24 -9.67
CA ALA A 138 2.67 -15.29 -9.65
C ALA A 138 2.83 -15.90 -8.24
N PHE A 139 2.90 -15.05 -7.22
CA PHE A 139 3.02 -15.48 -5.83
C PHE A 139 1.74 -16.15 -5.32
N SER A 140 0.56 -15.66 -5.72
CA SER A 140 -0.71 -16.30 -5.38
C SER A 140 -0.81 -17.71 -5.97
N SER A 141 -0.36 -17.90 -7.21
CA SER A 141 -0.30 -19.21 -7.85
C SER A 141 0.70 -20.14 -7.13
N ALA A 142 1.87 -19.62 -6.74
CA ALA A 142 2.91 -20.41 -6.08
C ALA A 142 2.50 -20.90 -4.68
N SER A 143 1.74 -20.09 -3.94
CA SER A 143 1.25 -20.43 -2.59
C SER A 143 -0.13 -21.07 -2.58
N ASN A 144 -0.83 -21.07 -3.71
CA ASN A 144 -2.26 -21.43 -3.82
C ASN A 144 -3.16 -20.61 -2.87
N THR A 145 -2.76 -19.37 -2.56
CA THR A 145 -3.49 -18.46 -1.68
C THR A 145 -3.45 -17.05 -2.27
N PRO A 146 -4.60 -16.37 -2.46
CA PRO A 146 -4.62 -15.00 -2.94
C PRO A 146 -3.80 -14.07 -2.03
N GLN A 147 -2.84 -13.36 -2.63
CA GLN A 147 -1.96 -12.43 -1.92
C GLN A 147 -1.50 -11.28 -2.81
N ILE A 148 -1.26 -10.13 -2.19
CA ILE A 148 -0.54 -9.01 -2.81
C ILE A 148 0.95 -9.16 -2.51
N TYR A 149 1.82 -8.81 -3.46
CA TYR A 149 3.27 -8.78 -3.22
C TYR A 149 3.62 -7.60 -2.29
N SER A 150 3.45 -7.85 -0.99
CA SER A 150 3.35 -6.82 0.05
C SER A 150 4.64 -6.02 0.27
N VAL A 151 5.82 -6.63 0.06
CA VAL A 151 7.10 -5.90 0.11
C VAL A 151 7.14 -4.78 -0.93
N HIS A 152 6.67 -5.06 -2.16
CA HIS A 152 6.62 -4.08 -3.23
C HIS A 152 5.56 -3.02 -2.97
N PHE A 153 4.37 -3.41 -2.49
CA PHE A 153 3.31 -2.46 -2.22
C PHE A 153 3.69 -1.47 -1.10
N ARG A 154 4.37 -1.91 -0.03
CA ARG A 154 4.91 -1.00 1.00
C ARG A 154 5.87 0.04 0.42
N LYS A 155 6.74 -0.36 -0.52
CA LYS A 155 7.65 0.56 -1.21
C LYS A 155 6.88 1.58 -2.06
N ILE A 156 5.83 1.14 -2.77
CA ILE A 156 4.93 2.02 -3.52
C ILE A 156 4.30 3.06 -2.58
N VAL A 157 3.74 2.64 -1.44
CA VAL A 157 3.11 3.55 -0.47
C VAL A 157 4.09 4.59 0.04
N ARG A 158 5.31 4.19 0.41
CA ARG A 158 6.36 5.13 0.85
C ARG A 158 6.74 6.13 -0.25
N ALA A 159 6.91 5.68 -1.49
CA ALA A 159 7.22 6.58 -2.60
C ALA A 159 6.06 7.53 -2.93
N LEU A 160 4.82 7.06 -2.87
CA LEU A 160 3.61 7.86 -3.15
C LEU A 160 3.44 9.05 -2.20
N VAL A 161 3.82 8.91 -0.93
CA VAL A 161 3.68 10.01 0.05
C VAL A 161 4.78 11.06 -0.06
N GLU A 162 5.83 10.79 -0.83
CA GLU A 162 6.92 11.72 -1.12
C GLU A 162 6.79 12.36 -2.52
N ALA A 163 6.09 11.70 -3.45
CA ALA A 163 6.06 12.07 -4.87
C ALA A 163 4.78 12.81 -5.32
N ASP A 164 4.94 13.67 -6.33
CA ASP A 164 3.86 14.40 -7.03
C ASP A 164 3.16 13.53 -8.09
N VAL A 165 2.67 12.36 -7.68
CA VAL A 165 1.88 11.43 -8.51
C VAL A 165 0.60 10.95 -7.81
N ARG A 166 0.30 11.55 -6.66
CA ARG A 166 -0.88 11.27 -5.83
C ARG A 166 -2.18 11.28 -6.61
N ASP A 167 -2.38 12.30 -7.45
CA ASP A 167 -3.66 12.53 -8.12
C ASP A 167 -4.03 11.35 -9.02
N THR A 168 -3.08 10.96 -9.87
CA THR A 168 -3.22 9.78 -10.73
C THR A 168 -3.46 8.53 -9.90
N PHE A 169 -2.76 8.36 -8.78
CA PHE A 169 -2.94 7.19 -7.93
C PHE A 169 -4.34 7.11 -7.32
N VAL A 170 -4.81 8.22 -6.77
CA VAL A 170 -6.11 8.34 -6.10
C VAL A 170 -7.25 8.08 -7.07
N ASP A 171 -7.23 8.74 -8.22
CA ASP A 171 -8.32 8.69 -9.19
C ASP A 171 -8.36 7.36 -9.97
N THR A 172 -7.21 6.73 -10.19
CA THR A 172 -7.13 5.50 -10.99
C THR A 172 -7.29 4.24 -10.14
N TRP A 173 -6.63 4.15 -8.98
CA TRP A 173 -6.58 2.92 -8.18
C TRP A 173 -7.24 3.04 -6.81
N LEU A 174 -6.85 4.02 -5.98
CA LEU A 174 -7.28 4.07 -4.57
C LEU A 174 -8.79 4.22 -4.40
N SER A 175 -9.42 5.01 -5.28
CA SER A 175 -10.88 5.20 -5.25
C SER A 175 -11.64 4.03 -5.89
N SER A 176 -10.98 3.28 -6.78
CA SER A 176 -11.65 2.32 -7.68
C SER A 176 -11.58 0.88 -7.22
N TYR A 177 -10.57 0.50 -6.41
CA TYR A 177 -10.36 -0.89 -6.01
C TYR A 177 -10.26 -1.03 -4.49
N ASP A 178 -11.04 -1.96 -3.94
CA ASP A 178 -11.21 -2.19 -2.51
C ASP A 178 -9.96 -2.78 -1.88
N ASP A 179 -9.29 -3.72 -2.57
CA ASP A 179 -8.00 -4.28 -2.12
C ASP A 179 -6.92 -3.20 -2.04
N ILE A 180 -6.77 -2.38 -3.08
CA ILE A 180 -5.78 -1.29 -3.08
C ILE A 180 -6.05 -0.30 -1.96
N ARG A 181 -7.32 0.09 -1.75
CA ARG A 181 -7.71 0.98 -0.64
C ARG A 181 -7.36 0.38 0.71
N TRP A 182 -7.71 -0.88 0.93
CA TRP A 182 -7.45 -1.59 2.19
C TRP A 182 -5.95 -1.71 2.47
N PHE A 183 -5.16 -2.19 1.50
CA PHE A 183 -3.73 -2.33 1.67
C PHE A 183 -3.03 -0.98 1.82
N PHE A 184 -3.49 0.06 1.12
CA PHE A 184 -2.90 1.40 1.21
C PHE A 184 -3.05 1.94 2.62
N LEU A 185 -4.26 1.90 3.18
CA LEU A 185 -4.53 2.35 4.54
C LEU A 185 -3.74 1.53 5.57
N ARG A 186 -3.56 0.22 5.36
CA ARG A 186 -2.72 -0.65 6.20
C ARG A 186 -1.27 -0.21 6.22
N ASP A 187 -0.68 -0.08 5.04
CA ASP A 187 0.74 0.19 4.91
C ASP A 187 1.06 1.66 5.25
N ALA A 188 0.13 2.60 5.01
CA ALA A 188 0.23 3.98 5.48
C ALA A 188 0.17 4.07 7.02
N THR A 189 -0.70 3.28 7.66
CA THR A 189 -0.75 3.19 9.13
C THR A 189 0.58 2.65 9.68
N SER A 190 1.10 1.58 9.09
CA SER A 190 2.38 1.00 9.48
C SER A 190 3.52 2.01 9.30
N LEU A 191 3.56 2.73 8.18
CA LEU A 191 4.53 3.80 7.93
C LEU A 191 4.54 4.86 9.03
N LEU A 192 3.36 5.40 9.38
CA LEU A 192 3.23 6.43 10.42
C LEU A 192 3.71 5.95 11.79
N ARG A 193 3.38 4.70 12.15
CA ARG A 193 3.79 4.10 13.44
C ARG A 193 5.27 3.78 13.50
N THR A 194 5.82 3.17 12.45
CA THR A 194 7.22 2.74 12.42
C THR A 194 8.17 3.94 12.38
N ASP A 195 7.85 4.97 11.59
CA ASP A 195 8.72 6.13 11.47
C ASP A 195 8.48 7.14 12.61
N GLY A 196 7.26 7.20 13.17
CA GLY A 196 6.93 8.01 14.35
C GLY A 196 7.37 9.47 14.18
N ASP A 197 8.19 9.96 15.11
CA ASP A 197 8.71 11.34 15.10
C ASP A 197 9.59 11.67 13.88
N LYS A 198 10.02 10.68 13.10
CA LYS A 198 10.79 10.89 11.86
C LYS A 198 9.91 11.28 10.67
N ILE A 199 8.58 11.14 10.79
CA ILE A 199 7.64 11.56 9.76
C ILE A 199 7.74 13.07 9.55
N SER A 200 8.09 13.48 8.33
CA SER A 200 8.11 14.90 7.98
C SER A 200 6.70 15.48 7.86
N VAL A 201 6.57 16.79 8.08
CA VAL A 201 5.30 17.52 7.90
C VAL A 201 4.76 17.34 6.48
N THR A 202 5.63 17.33 5.47
CA THR A 202 5.25 17.10 4.07
C THR A 202 4.61 15.72 3.85
N VAL A 203 5.17 14.68 4.47
CA VAL A 203 4.61 13.32 4.38
C VAL A 203 3.24 13.25 5.06
N ALA A 204 3.10 13.83 6.25
CA ALA A 204 1.82 13.90 6.95
C ALA A 204 0.76 14.69 6.15
N GLU A 205 1.15 15.84 5.57
CA GLU A 205 0.29 16.64 4.69
C GLU A 205 -0.12 15.86 3.43
N ASN A 206 0.80 15.13 2.82
CA ASN A 206 0.51 14.34 1.64
C ASN A 206 -0.46 13.20 1.95
N LEU A 207 -0.26 12.49 3.07
CA LEU A 207 -1.19 11.47 3.56
C LEU A 207 -2.57 12.04 3.89
N LEU A 208 -2.65 13.21 4.54
CA LEU A 208 -3.92 13.90 4.76
C LEU A 208 -4.63 14.17 3.42
N SER A 209 -3.88 14.62 2.41
CA SER A 209 -4.42 14.88 1.08
C SER A 209 -4.93 13.61 0.36
N PHE A 210 -4.35 12.43 0.64
CA PHE A 210 -4.90 11.16 0.16
C PHE A 210 -6.25 10.87 0.85
N LEU A 211 -6.31 10.99 2.18
CA LEU A 211 -7.51 10.69 2.97
C LEU A 211 -8.67 11.64 2.68
N GLU A 212 -8.40 12.94 2.48
CA GLU A 212 -9.40 13.94 2.10
C GLU A 212 -10.06 13.65 0.75
N ARG A 213 -9.32 12.99 -0.15
CA ARG A 213 -9.78 12.71 -1.52
C ARG A 213 -10.40 11.34 -1.71
N LEU A 214 -10.48 10.54 -0.66
CA LEU A 214 -11.23 9.29 -0.69
C LEU A 214 -12.72 9.63 -0.90
N LYS A 215 -13.20 9.51 -2.15
CA LYS A 215 -14.53 9.96 -2.57
C LYS A 215 -15.65 9.22 -1.84
N THR A 216 -15.48 7.92 -1.61
CA THR A 216 -16.45 7.07 -0.92
C THR A 216 -15.75 5.87 -0.27
N MET A 217 -16.08 5.61 1.00
CA MET A 217 -15.76 4.35 1.68
C MET A 217 -16.95 3.40 1.58
N PRO A 218 -16.71 2.07 1.49
CA PRO A 218 -17.80 1.11 1.48
C PRO A 218 -18.64 1.24 2.75
N THR A 219 -19.95 1.34 2.55
CA THR A 219 -21.00 1.41 3.58
C THR A 219 -21.78 0.11 3.69
N GLU A 220 -21.84 -0.66 2.61
CA GLU A 220 -22.50 -1.96 2.55
C GLU A 220 -21.56 -3.05 2.02
N VAL A 221 -21.79 -4.31 2.42
CA VAL A 221 -20.94 -5.44 1.99
C VAL A 221 -21.01 -5.66 0.47
N GLY A 222 -22.13 -5.33 -0.18
CA GLY A 222 -22.29 -5.47 -1.63
C GLY A 222 -21.44 -4.50 -2.45
N GLU A 223 -20.96 -3.42 -1.84
CA GLU A 223 -20.06 -2.44 -2.47
C GLU A 223 -18.62 -2.95 -2.55
N LEU A 224 -18.25 -3.97 -1.77
CA LEU A 224 -16.95 -4.63 -1.82
C LEU A 224 -16.89 -5.61 -3.01
N ASN A 225 -16.61 -5.09 -4.19
CA ASN A 225 -16.75 -5.83 -5.44
C ASN A 225 -15.70 -5.53 -6.52
N ALA A 226 -14.78 -4.60 -6.27
CA ALA A 226 -13.76 -4.21 -7.23
C ALA A 226 -12.36 -4.54 -6.70
N PHE A 227 -11.68 -5.49 -7.34
CA PHE A 227 -10.35 -5.97 -6.92
C PHE A 227 -9.33 -5.78 -8.04
N TRP A 228 -8.20 -5.14 -7.73
CA TRP A 228 -7.11 -4.96 -8.69
C TRP A 228 -6.33 -6.24 -8.95
N VAL A 229 -6.04 -6.98 -7.88
CA VAL A 229 -5.43 -8.32 -7.94
C VAL A 229 -6.55 -9.34 -8.23
N PRO A 230 -6.55 -9.99 -9.41
CA PRO A 230 -7.68 -10.81 -9.86
C PRO A 230 -8.05 -11.94 -8.91
N GLU A 231 -7.08 -12.52 -8.22
CA GLU A 231 -7.25 -13.66 -7.31
C GLU A 231 -8.11 -13.30 -6.10
N PHE A 232 -8.10 -12.03 -5.66
CA PHE A 232 -9.01 -11.55 -4.60
C PHE A 232 -10.45 -11.39 -5.07
N GLY A 233 -10.72 -11.38 -6.38
CA GLY A 233 -12.08 -11.34 -6.92
C GLY A 233 -12.88 -12.63 -6.69
N THR A 234 -12.22 -13.72 -6.30
CA THR A 234 -12.89 -14.96 -5.91
C THR A 234 -13.34 -14.88 -4.46
N LYS A 235 -14.57 -15.28 -4.14
CA LYS A 235 -15.05 -15.22 -2.75
C LYS A 235 -14.20 -16.14 -1.85
N PRO A 236 -13.76 -15.68 -0.67
CA PRO A 236 -12.99 -16.50 0.24
C PRO A 236 -13.82 -17.69 0.74
N PRO A 237 -13.18 -18.82 1.07
CA PRO A 237 -13.88 -19.94 1.70
C PRO A 237 -14.57 -19.46 2.98
N LYS A 238 -15.81 -19.93 3.18
CA LYS A 238 -16.58 -19.61 4.39
C LYS A 238 -15.77 -20.03 5.61
N PRO A 239 -15.72 -19.21 6.68
CA PRO A 239 -15.10 -19.62 7.93
C PRO A 239 -15.76 -20.93 8.38
N THR A 240 -14.97 -21.99 8.55
CA THR A 240 -15.44 -23.29 9.00
C THR A 240 -16.03 -23.13 10.40
N ARG A 241 -17.37 -23.18 10.50
CA ARG A 241 -18.06 -23.28 11.79
C ARG A 241 -17.82 -24.67 12.36
N GLY A 242 -16.83 -24.78 13.24
CA GLY A 242 -16.67 -25.94 14.11
C GLY A 242 -15.22 -26.39 14.28
N SER A 243 -14.57 -25.89 15.32
CA SER A 243 -13.81 -26.76 16.20
C SER A 243 -14.47 -26.72 17.57
N LYS A 244 -14.88 -27.91 18.02
CA LYS A 244 -15.12 -28.18 19.43
C LYS A 244 -13.91 -27.67 20.21
N GLN A 245 -14.19 -27.17 21.41
CA GLN A 245 -13.25 -27.16 22.51
C GLN A 245 -12.58 -28.54 22.58
N LEU A 246 -11.38 -28.62 22.04
CA LEU A 246 -10.45 -29.72 22.19
C LEU A 246 -9.22 -29.05 22.80
N ASP A 247 -9.06 -29.25 24.10
CA ASP A 247 -7.74 -29.26 24.71
C ASP A 247 -6.91 -30.26 23.90
N ASP A 248 -6.03 -29.76 23.06
CA ASP A 248 -4.82 -30.49 22.70
C ASP A 248 -3.75 -29.48 22.26
N ASP A 249 -2.86 -29.28 23.23
CA ASP A 249 -1.53 -28.70 23.12
C ASP A 249 -0.70 -29.49 22.09
N GLN A 250 -0.64 -28.99 20.85
CA GLN A 250 0.44 -29.15 19.85
C GLN A 250 -0.08 -28.87 18.43
N GLY A 251 -0.19 -27.58 18.10
CA GLY A 251 -0.24 -27.10 16.73
C GLY A 251 0.60 -25.84 16.65
N GLU A 252 1.67 -25.87 15.85
CA GLU A 252 2.61 -24.74 15.73
C GLU A 252 1.85 -23.43 15.51
N ALA A 253 1.99 -22.53 16.48
CA ALA A 253 1.46 -21.18 16.41
C ALA A 253 2.09 -20.49 15.19
N ILE A 254 1.25 -20.00 14.27
CA ILE A 254 1.66 -18.97 13.33
C ILE A 254 2.20 -17.82 14.19
N PRO A 255 3.43 -17.33 13.99
CA PRO A 255 3.95 -16.21 14.77
C PRO A 255 2.97 -15.04 14.64
N VAL A 256 2.33 -14.70 15.75
CA VAL A 256 1.54 -13.49 15.87
C VAL A 256 2.57 -12.36 15.95
N ASP A 257 2.77 -11.62 14.86
CA ASP A 257 3.56 -10.38 14.90
C ASP A 257 2.98 -9.50 16.02
N GLU A 258 3.83 -8.95 16.89
CA GLU A 258 3.45 -8.09 18.03
C GLU A 258 2.67 -6.82 17.59
N ASP A 259 2.62 -6.52 16.29
CA ASP A 259 1.97 -5.35 15.66
C ASP A 259 0.68 -5.68 14.88
N ASP A 260 -0.08 -6.72 15.24
CA ASP A 260 -1.38 -6.99 14.58
C ASP A 260 -2.43 -5.93 14.97
N TRP A 261 -2.50 -4.87 14.16
CA TRP A 261 -3.47 -3.77 14.25
C TRP A 261 -4.94 -4.22 14.35
N ARG A 262 -5.25 -5.48 13.98
CA ARG A 262 -6.59 -6.06 14.13
C ARG A 262 -6.98 -6.28 15.60
N THR A 263 -6.01 -6.51 16.49
CA THR A 263 -6.25 -6.66 17.94
C THR A 263 -6.61 -5.34 18.61
N PHE A 264 -5.99 -4.24 18.16
CA PHE A 264 -6.17 -2.88 18.69
C PHE A 264 -7.63 -2.34 18.59
N PHE A 265 -8.42 -2.85 17.65
CA PHE A 265 -9.82 -2.47 17.50
C PHE A 265 -10.80 -3.40 18.20
N ASP A 266 -10.42 -4.66 18.47
CA ASP A 266 -11.29 -5.59 19.19
C ASP A 266 -11.27 -5.35 20.72
N ASP A 267 -10.19 -4.83 21.28
CA ASP A 267 -9.98 -4.74 22.75
C ASP A 267 -10.55 -3.49 23.44
N GLY A 268 -11.77 -3.05 23.11
CA GLY A 268 -12.33 -1.89 23.82
C GLY A 268 -13.83 -1.71 23.66
N GLY A 269 -14.59 -2.21 24.64
CA GLY A 269 -16.00 -1.91 24.84
C GLY A 269 -16.69 -2.95 25.72
N GLU A 270 -17.26 -2.51 26.85
CA GLU A 270 -18.14 -3.30 27.70
C GLU A 270 -19.25 -3.96 26.89
N VAL A 271 -19.56 -5.20 27.25
CA VAL A 271 -20.60 -6.03 26.64
C VAL A 271 -21.96 -5.32 26.80
N PRO A 272 -22.62 -4.86 25.72
CA PRO A 272 -23.97 -4.32 25.85
C PRO A 272 -24.93 -5.44 26.28
N PRO A 273 -26.01 -5.12 27.03
CA PRO A 273 -26.92 -6.14 27.53
C PRO A 273 -27.63 -6.79 26.34
N LYS A 274 -27.40 -8.11 26.21
CA LYS A 274 -28.08 -9.11 25.38
C LYS A 274 -29.13 -8.56 24.41
N SER A 275 -28.71 -8.24 23.18
CA SER A 275 -29.56 -8.39 22.00
C SER A 275 -28.74 -8.98 20.84
N SER A 276 -29.25 -10.09 20.30
CA SER A 276 -28.75 -10.92 19.18
C SER A 276 -27.22 -11.08 19.05
N LYS A 277 -26.70 -12.25 19.46
CA LYS A 277 -25.34 -12.70 19.13
C LYS A 277 -25.13 -12.66 17.61
N SER A 278 -24.45 -11.66 17.10
CA SER A 278 -23.88 -11.72 15.75
C SER A 278 -22.73 -12.73 15.79
N ASN A 279 -22.98 -13.93 15.25
CA ASN A 279 -21.98 -15.00 15.11
C ASN A 279 -20.94 -14.67 14.00
N ALA A 280 -20.55 -13.40 13.86
CA ALA A 280 -19.52 -12.98 12.92
C ALA A 280 -18.14 -13.22 13.57
N PRO A 281 -17.19 -13.86 12.88
CA PRO A 281 -15.82 -14.00 13.37
C PRO A 281 -15.19 -12.63 13.64
N ARG A 282 -14.41 -12.53 14.72
CA ARG A 282 -13.67 -11.30 15.09
C ARG A 282 -12.67 -10.95 14.00
N VAL A 283 -12.41 -9.65 13.77
CA VAL A 283 -11.62 -9.20 12.61
C VAL A 283 -10.20 -9.76 12.63
N HIS A 284 -9.56 -9.90 13.80
CA HIS A 284 -8.22 -10.49 13.93
C HIS A 284 -8.15 -11.99 13.56
N THR A 285 -9.28 -12.69 13.59
CA THR A 285 -9.34 -14.12 13.21
C THR A 285 -9.48 -14.33 11.70
N LEU A 286 -9.68 -13.25 10.95
CA LEU A 286 -9.85 -13.31 9.50
C LEU A 286 -8.50 -13.39 8.79
N SER A 287 -8.42 -14.27 7.79
CA SER A 287 -7.30 -14.18 6.83
C SER A 287 -7.32 -12.85 6.09
N THR A 288 -6.20 -12.47 5.47
CA THR A 288 -6.15 -11.26 4.62
C THR A 288 -7.23 -11.30 3.54
N HIS A 289 -7.45 -12.45 2.89
CA HIS A 289 -8.48 -12.58 1.87
C HIS A 289 -9.90 -12.38 2.45
N GLN A 290 -10.18 -12.92 3.63
CA GLN A 290 -11.47 -12.69 4.30
C GLN A 290 -11.65 -11.25 4.79
N SER A 291 -10.55 -10.59 5.19
CA SER A 291 -10.55 -9.19 5.63
C SER A 291 -11.02 -8.26 4.51
N LEU A 292 -10.60 -8.51 3.26
CA LEU A 292 -10.98 -7.71 2.09
C LEU A 292 -12.50 -7.72 1.80
N TYR A 293 -13.21 -8.78 2.21
CA TYR A 293 -14.67 -8.91 2.08
C TYR A 293 -15.45 -8.50 3.34
N SER A 294 -14.76 -7.98 4.36
CA SER A 294 -15.37 -7.58 5.63
C SER A 294 -15.45 -6.07 5.74
N LEU A 295 -16.68 -5.53 5.75
CA LEU A 295 -16.94 -4.10 5.97
C LEU A 295 -16.26 -3.59 7.26
N ALA A 296 -16.31 -4.39 8.33
CA ALA A 296 -15.67 -4.07 9.61
C ALA A 296 -14.15 -3.93 9.45
N SER A 297 -13.51 -4.78 8.64
CA SER A 297 -12.07 -4.69 8.39
C SER A 297 -11.70 -3.40 7.65
N HIS A 298 -12.48 -2.99 6.65
CA HIS A 298 -12.26 -1.73 5.93
C HIS A 298 -12.41 -0.51 6.85
N ARG A 299 -13.46 -0.48 7.69
CA ARG A 299 -13.66 0.59 8.70
C ARG A 299 -12.54 0.63 9.74
N ALA A 300 -12.10 -0.53 10.21
CA ALA A 300 -10.98 -0.63 11.15
C ALA A 300 -9.70 -0.08 10.51
N GLN A 301 -9.42 -0.43 9.26
CA GLN A 301 -8.21 0.02 8.58
C GLN A 301 -8.22 1.53 8.26
N PHE A 302 -9.38 2.08 7.91
CA PHE A 302 -9.59 3.52 7.77
C PHE A 302 -9.42 4.26 9.10
N SER A 303 -10.01 3.72 10.18
CA SER A 303 -9.89 4.28 11.53
C SER A 303 -8.43 4.26 12.00
N ALA A 304 -7.71 3.17 11.75
CA ALA A 304 -6.30 3.02 12.11
C ALA A 304 -5.43 4.08 11.45
N CYS A 305 -5.65 4.32 10.15
CA CYS A 305 -4.88 5.30 9.39
C CYS A 305 -5.14 6.72 9.87
N TRP A 306 -6.40 7.09 10.13
CA TRP A 306 -6.72 8.39 10.71
C TRP A 306 -6.09 8.56 12.09
N MET A 307 -6.29 7.61 13.01
CA MET A 307 -5.75 7.69 14.36
C MET A 307 -4.21 7.74 14.38
N ALA A 308 -3.55 7.08 13.43
CA ALA A 308 -2.10 7.17 13.28
C ALA A 308 -1.66 8.53 12.72
N LEU A 309 -2.47 9.18 11.88
CA LEU A 309 -2.12 10.46 11.26
C LEU A 309 -2.30 11.67 12.20
N LEU A 310 -3.36 11.67 13.02
CA LEU A 310 -3.74 12.83 13.84
C LEU A 310 -2.60 13.41 14.71
N PRO A 311 -1.77 12.60 15.39
CA PRO A 311 -0.64 13.13 16.16
C PRO A 311 0.37 13.93 15.31
N HIS A 312 0.61 13.52 14.06
CA HIS A 312 1.56 14.19 13.17
C HIS A 312 1.06 15.51 12.59
N ILE A 313 -0.25 15.77 12.67
CA ILE A 313 -0.84 17.03 12.19
C ILE A 313 -1.31 17.94 13.32
N ALA A 314 -1.32 17.47 14.57
CA ALA A 314 -1.86 18.18 15.73
C ALA A 314 -1.16 19.52 16.00
N SER A 315 0.15 19.61 15.74
CA SER A 315 0.93 20.84 15.92
C SER A 315 0.77 21.86 14.78
N SER A 316 0.09 21.49 13.69
CA SER A 316 -0.07 22.33 12.50
C SER A 316 -1.51 22.82 12.39
N GLY A 317 -1.76 24.08 12.77
CA GLY A 317 -3.08 24.71 12.67
C GLY A 317 -3.74 24.59 11.29
N PRO A 318 -3.02 24.84 10.17
CA PRO A 318 -3.57 24.65 8.83
C PRO A 318 -3.97 23.21 8.51
N LEU A 319 -3.17 22.21 8.90
CA LEU A 319 -3.47 20.80 8.66
C LEU A 319 -4.60 20.30 9.56
N ALA A 320 -4.64 20.75 10.82
CA ALA A 320 -5.74 20.48 11.74
C ALA A 320 -7.07 21.05 11.20
N THR A 321 -7.06 22.30 10.70
CA THR A 321 -8.23 22.93 10.07
C THR A 321 -8.74 22.10 8.89
N ARG A 322 -7.83 21.66 8.01
CA ARG A 322 -8.11 20.79 6.88
C ARG A 322 -8.76 19.47 7.30
N ALA A 323 -8.15 18.75 8.25
CA ALA A 323 -8.70 17.50 8.79
C ALA A 323 -10.09 17.70 9.43
N LEU A 324 -10.27 18.74 10.24
CA LEU A 324 -11.54 19.06 10.90
C LEU A 324 -12.66 19.38 9.90
N SER A 325 -12.32 19.97 8.74
CA SER A 325 -13.31 20.33 7.71
C SER A 325 -14.06 19.12 7.14
N VAL A 326 -13.37 17.98 7.04
CA VAL A 326 -13.94 16.72 6.54
C VAL A 326 -14.35 15.76 7.66
N MET A 327 -13.91 15.99 8.90
CA MET A 327 -14.03 15.04 10.01
C MET A 327 -15.46 14.54 10.25
N HIS A 328 -16.41 15.45 10.44
CA HIS A 328 -17.78 15.14 10.86
C HIS A 328 -18.60 14.36 9.81
N ARG A 329 -18.40 14.64 8.52
CA ARG A 329 -19.18 14.02 7.41
C ARG A 329 -18.40 12.97 6.63
N GLY A 330 -17.11 13.18 6.41
CA GLY A 330 -16.26 12.32 5.57
C GLY A 330 -15.42 11.31 6.34
N VAL A 331 -15.27 11.45 7.66
CA VAL A 331 -14.44 10.54 8.47
C VAL A 331 -15.28 9.76 9.46
N MET A 332 -15.98 10.43 10.37
CA MET A 332 -16.71 9.78 11.47
C MET A 332 -17.69 8.68 11.03
N PRO A 333 -18.50 8.84 9.96
CA PRO A 333 -19.44 7.78 9.55
C PRO A 333 -18.79 6.50 9.03
N HIS A 334 -17.51 6.57 8.66
CA HIS A 334 -16.76 5.44 8.09
C HIS A 334 -15.75 4.84 9.08
N MET A 335 -15.71 5.36 10.30
CA MET A 335 -14.88 4.80 11.37
C MET A 335 -15.64 3.70 12.12
N ASP A 336 -14.87 2.76 12.69
CA ASP A 336 -15.42 1.69 13.54
C ASP A 336 -15.79 2.22 14.94
N LYS A 337 -14.91 3.03 15.54
CA LYS A 337 -15.11 3.65 16.87
C LYS A 337 -14.81 5.15 16.85
N PRO A 338 -15.75 5.99 16.35
CA PRO A 338 -15.54 7.43 16.21
C PRO A 338 -15.25 8.15 17.53
N VAL A 339 -15.73 7.61 18.66
CA VAL A 339 -15.47 8.13 20.02
C VAL A 339 -13.97 8.29 20.32
N ARG A 340 -13.09 7.50 19.69
CA ARG A 340 -11.63 7.62 19.85
C ARG A 340 -11.06 8.96 19.37
N LEU A 341 -11.82 9.72 18.59
CA LEU A 341 -11.44 11.07 18.18
C LEU A 341 -11.60 12.11 19.30
N MET A 342 -12.28 11.77 20.40
CA MET A 342 -12.62 12.71 21.48
C MET A 342 -11.40 13.50 21.96
N ASP A 343 -10.30 12.82 22.31
CA ASP A 343 -9.14 13.49 22.90
C ASP A 343 -8.53 14.52 21.95
N TRP A 344 -8.40 14.16 20.67
CA TRP A 344 -7.84 15.07 19.66
C TRP A 344 -8.81 16.22 19.32
N VAL A 345 -10.11 15.92 19.18
CA VAL A 345 -11.14 16.93 18.92
C VAL A 345 -11.28 17.88 20.10
N GLY A 346 -11.26 17.37 21.33
CA GLY A 346 -11.29 18.16 22.57
C GLY A 346 -10.11 19.11 22.66
N GLY A 347 -8.88 18.62 22.41
CA GLY A 347 -7.70 19.47 22.34
C GLY A 347 -7.81 20.57 21.28
N CYS A 348 -8.46 20.29 20.15
CA CYS A 348 -8.74 21.30 19.12
C CYS A 348 -9.82 22.32 19.55
N VAL A 349 -10.81 21.92 20.35
CA VAL A 349 -11.80 22.83 20.95
C VAL A 349 -11.12 23.76 21.95
N ASP A 350 -10.27 23.22 22.82
CA ASP A 350 -9.54 23.98 23.85
C ASP A 350 -8.56 25.00 23.25
N PHE A 351 -8.03 24.72 22.05
CA PHE A 351 -7.21 25.68 21.30
C PHE A 351 -7.97 26.97 20.95
N GLY A 352 -9.29 26.90 20.80
CA GLY A 352 -10.14 28.06 20.50
C GLY A 352 -9.98 28.61 19.07
N GLY A 353 -10.54 29.80 18.84
CA GLY A 353 -10.50 30.47 17.54
C GLY A 353 -11.26 29.73 16.43
N SER A 354 -10.78 29.84 15.19
CA SER A 354 -11.41 29.17 14.02
C SER A 354 -11.30 27.65 14.07
N ILE A 355 -10.20 27.12 14.62
CA ILE A 355 -9.98 25.67 14.79
C ILE A 355 -10.98 25.11 15.78
N GLY A 356 -11.13 25.74 16.95
CA GLY A 356 -12.10 25.32 17.96
C GLY A 356 -13.54 25.34 17.43
N LEU A 357 -13.93 26.39 16.70
CA LEU A 357 -15.26 26.48 16.06
C LEU A 357 -15.51 25.33 15.07
N LEU A 358 -14.49 24.93 14.30
CA LEU A 358 -14.64 23.81 13.37
C LEU A 358 -14.68 22.46 14.10
N ALA A 359 -13.92 22.33 15.20
CA ALA A 359 -13.92 21.16 16.06
C ALA A 359 -15.27 20.94 16.78
N LEU A 360 -16.03 22.02 17.05
CA LEU A 360 -17.39 21.89 17.60
C LEU A 360 -18.34 21.08 16.70
N ASN A 361 -18.18 21.11 15.38
CA ASN A 361 -18.99 20.27 14.48
C ASN A 361 -18.72 18.77 14.72
N ALA A 362 -17.45 18.41 14.85
CA ALA A 362 -17.02 17.06 15.17
C ALA A 362 -17.50 16.65 16.58
N LEU A 363 -17.30 17.52 17.58
CA LEU A 363 -17.73 17.26 18.96
C LEU A 363 -19.25 17.09 19.06
N PHE A 364 -20.03 17.92 18.38
CA PHE A 364 -21.49 17.81 18.35
C PHE A 364 -21.95 16.46 17.81
N VAL A 365 -21.33 15.97 16.74
CA VAL A 365 -21.62 14.63 16.20
C VAL A 365 -21.25 13.54 17.21
N LEU A 366 -20.11 13.64 17.89
CA LEU A 366 -19.73 12.69 18.94
C LEU A 366 -20.73 12.65 20.11
N ILE A 367 -21.22 13.81 20.54
CA ILE A 367 -22.23 13.91 21.61
C ILE A 367 -23.57 13.33 21.14
N LYS A 368 -24.04 13.79 19.97
CA LYS A 368 -25.39 13.49 19.47
C LYS A 368 -25.53 12.04 19.01
N ASP A 369 -24.60 11.58 18.18
CA ASP A 369 -24.74 10.31 17.45
C ASP A 369 -24.00 9.16 18.15
N TYR A 370 -23.01 9.48 19.00
CA TYR A 370 -22.17 8.48 19.71
C TYR A 370 -22.27 8.56 21.24
N ASN A 371 -23.24 9.32 21.78
CA ASN A 371 -23.55 9.44 23.21
C ASN A 371 -22.36 9.79 24.10
N LEU A 372 -21.44 10.63 23.59
CA LEU A 372 -20.28 11.07 24.36
C LEU A 372 -20.72 11.94 25.55
N GLN A 373 -20.44 11.48 26.77
CA GLN A 373 -20.63 12.28 27.98
C GLN A 373 -19.41 13.20 28.15
N VAL A 374 -19.52 14.44 27.68
CA VAL A 374 -18.50 15.46 27.96
C VAL A 374 -18.65 15.91 29.42
N PRO A 375 -17.59 15.92 30.25
CA PRO A 375 -17.69 16.42 31.61
C PRO A 375 -17.94 17.94 31.56
N SER A 376 -19.19 18.34 31.80
CA SER A 376 -19.68 19.73 31.98
C SER A 376 -19.16 20.76 30.97
N LEU A 377 -19.96 21.02 29.94
CA LEU A 377 -19.89 22.24 29.11
C LEU A 377 -20.10 23.52 29.92
#